data_AF-A0A1E1WF46-F1
#
_entry.id   AF-A0A1E1WF46-F1
#
_cell.length_a   1.000
_cell.length_b   1.000
_cell.length_c   1.000
_cell.angle_alpha   90.00
_cell.angle_beta   90.00
_cell.angle_gamma   90.00
#
_symmetry.space_group_name_H-M   'P 1'
#
loop_
_entity.id
_entity.type
_entity.pdbx_description
1 polymer ?
#
loop_
_entity_poly.entity_id
_entity_poly.type
_entity_poly.pdbx_seq_one_letter_code
_entity_poly.pdbx_strand_id
1 'polypeptide(L)'
;AERVAPRLDRRKRTVQRHNVLRQAEHVMHEFAHSKALLEIQYENEVGTGLGPTLEFYALVSQELQRADLDLWHGSENFKQKPTSFAGEIVKSQPPVVTDRSSDAAARLASSVRDALNLDEERSPEPSDLEKETSIPSPAPDATYVTWPCGLFPQAIGRNARASHLSRVKAKFRFLGKFMAKAVMDSRMVDIPLSVTMYRWAVSEDRWLSL
;
A
#
# COMPACT_ATOMS: atom_id res chain seq x y z
N ALA A 1 24.40 32.43 21.26
CA ALA A 1 24.24 32.49 19.78
C ALA A 1 22.89 31.89 19.44
N GLU A 2 21.89 32.75 19.26
CA GLU A 2 20.54 32.36 18.86
C GLU A 2 20.61 31.76 17.46
N ARG A 3 20.37 30.44 17.35
CA ARG A 3 20.37 29.75 16.05
C ARG A 3 19.07 30.10 15.34
N VAL A 4 19.03 31.27 14.70
CA VAL A 4 17.98 31.57 13.72
C VAL A 4 18.16 30.59 12.57
N ALA A 5 17.29 29.59 12.48
CA ALA A 5 17.29 28.67 11.35
C ALA A 5 17.19 29.50 10.06
N PRO A 6 18.05 29.26 9.05
CA PRO A 6 17.95 29.98 7.79
C PRO A 6 16.52 29.83 7.24
N ARG A 7 15.88 30.93 6.85
CA ARG A 7 14.54 30.90 6.26
C ARG A 7 14.62 30.05 5.00
N LEU A 8 14.08 28.83 5.04
CA LEU A 8 13.99 27.99 3.86
C LEU A 8 13.02 28.62 2.87
N ASP A 9 13.47 28.76 1.62
CA ASP A 9 12.60 29.11 0.50
C ASP A 9 11.47 28.09 0.37
N ARG A 10 10.29 28.53 -0.08
CA ARG A 10 9.13 27.67 -0.31
C ARG A 10 8.81 27.60 -1.79
N ARG A 11 8.47 26.42 -2.29
CA ARG A 11 8.03 26.18 -3.67
C ARG A 11 6.61 25.68 -3.66
N LYS A 12 5.70 26.55 -4.09
CA LYS A 12 4.28 26.24 -4.17
C LYS A 12 3.95 25.43 -5.43
N ARG A 13 3.15 24.38 -5.28
CA ARG A 13 2.60 23.60 -6.38
C ARG A 13 1.11 23.32 -6.16
N THR A 14 0.34 23.48 -7.23
CA THR A 14 -1.08 23.17 -7.26
C THR A 14 -1.26 21.75 -7.81
N VAL A 15 -2.05 20.92 -7.13
CA VAL A 15 -2.31 19.54 -7.53
C VAL A 15 -3.80 19.20 -7.43
N GLN A 16 -4.25 18.23 -8.22
CA GLN A 16 -5.60 17.68 -8.14
C GLN A 16 -5.60 16.36 -7.34
N ARG A 17 -6.59 16.17 -6.45
CA ARG A 17 -6.71 14.94 -5.64
C ARG A 17 -6.77 13.67 -6.47
N HIS A 18 -7.70 13.61 -7.43
CA HIS A 18 -7.99 12.40 -8.22
C HIS A 18 -6.82 11.89 -9.09
N ASN A 19 -5.76 12.68 -9.27
CA ASN A 19 -4.57 12.33 -10.05
C ASN A 19 -3.28 12.56 -9.25
N VAL A 20 -3.36 12.51 -7.91
CA VAL A 20 -2.27 12.92 -7.01
C VAL A 20 -1.00 12.10 -7.25
N LEU A 21 -1.09 10.78 -7.48
CA LEU A 21 0.09 9.94 -7.70
C LEU A 21 0.88 10.36 -8.95
N ARG A 22 0.19 10.56 -10.07
CA ARG A 22 0.82 10.99 -11.33
C ARG A 22 1.40 12.39 -11.22
N GLN A 23 0.71 13.30 -10.55
CA GLN A 23 1.22 14.66 -10.33
C GLN A 23 2.41 14.67 -9.37
N ALA A 24 2.41 13.80 -8.35
CA ALA A 24 3.51 13.65 -7.43
C ALA A 24 4.79 13.20 -8.13
N GLU A 25 4.70 12.30 -9.12
CA GLU A 25 5.86 11.92 -9.94
C GLU A 25 6.49 13.13 -10.64
N HIS A 26 5.67 14.01 -11.18
CA HIS A 26 6.14 15.24 -11.83
C HIS A 26 6.72 16.23 -10.82
N VAL A 27 6.03 16.45 -9.70
CA VAL A 27 6.51 17.33 -8.61
C VAL A 27 7.86 16.84 -8.07
N MET A 28 8.02 15.53 -7.84
CA MET A 28 9.30 14.97 -7.38
C MET A 28 10.37 14.96 -8.47
N HIS A 29 10.00 14.89 -9.74
CA HIS A 29 10.96 15.10 -10.83
C HIS A 29 11.55 16.51 -10.78
N GLU A 30 10.71 17.53 -10.56
CA GLU A 30 11.11 18.94 -10.57
C GLU A 30 11.74 19.40 -9.23
N PHE A 31 11.24 18.95 -8.08
CA PHE A 31 11.61 19.53 -6.77
C PHE A 31 12.38 18.61 -5.83
N ALA A 32 12.55 17.32 -6.12
CA ALA A 32 13.22 16.43 -5.16
C ALA A 32 14.69 16.81 -4.90
N HIS A 33 15.34 17.51 -5.83
CA HIS A 33 16.71 18.01 -5.68
C HIS A 33 16.78 19.42 -5.05
N SER A 34 15.63 20.08 -4.90
CA SER A 34 15.56 21.43 -4.35
C SER A 34 15.56 21.39 -2.83
N LYS A 35 16.41 22.22 -2.21
CA LYS A 35 16.41 22.45 -0.75
C LYS A 35 15.24 23.30 -0.27
N ALA A 36 14.45 23.87 -1.18
CA ALA A 36 13.27 24.65 -0.84
C ALA A 36 12.13 23.74 -0.37
N LEU A 37 11.42 24.13 0.68
CA LEU A 37 10.27 23.38 1.20
C LEU A 37 9.16 23.32 0.15
N LEU A 38 8.63 22.12 -0.07
CA LEU A 38 7.46 21.96 -0.92
C LEU A 38 6.21 22.45 -0.17
N GLU A 39 5.38 23.25 -0.84
CA GLU A 39 4.08 23.69 -0.35
C GLU A 39 3.00 23.30 -1.35
N ILE A 40 2.01 22.53 -0.91
CA ILE A 40 0.94 22.02 -1.76
C ILE A 40 -0.33 22.84 -1.58
N GLN A 41 -1.02 23.07 -2.69
CA GLN A 41 -2.39 23.57 -2.75
C GLN A 41 -3.22 22.59 -3.58
N TYR A 42 -4.40 22.21 -3.10
CA TYR A 42 -5.34 21.45 -3.90
C TYR A 42 -6.18 22.39 -4.77
N GLU A 43 -6.38 22.01 -6.02
CA GLU A 43 -7.20 22.78 -6.95
C GLU A 43 -8.65 22.87 -6.46
N ASN A 44 -9.25 24.05 -6.56
CA ASN A 44 -10.63 24.34 -6.12
C ASN A 44 -10.87 24.14 -4.61
N GLU A 45 -9.82 24.03 -3.80
CA GLU A 45 -9.92 23.92 -2.35
C GLU A 45 -9.36 25.15 -1.64
N VAL A 46 -10.00 25.51 -0.53
CA VAL A 46 -9.61 26.64 0.30
C VAL A 46 -8.53 26.17 1.26
N GLY A 47 -7.33 26.72 1.13
CA GLY A 47 -6.22 26.46 2.05
C GLY A 47 -4.90 26.23 1.33
N THR A 48 -3.83 26.73 1.93
CA THR A 48 -2.45 26.44 1.53
C THR A 48 -1.61 26.25 2.79
N GLY A 49 -0.41 25.69 2.64
CA GLY A 49 0.54 25.55 3.74
C GLY A 49 0.64 24.13 4.30
N LEU A 50 0.82 24.00 5.62
CA LEU A 50 1.28 22.77 6.25
C LEU A 50 0.30 21.60 6.11
N GLY A 51 -0.99 21.83 6.38
CA GLY A 51 -2.04 20.81 6.36
C GLY A 51 -2.18 20.12 5.00
N PRO A 52 -2.53 20.85 3.92
CA PRO A 52 -2.60 20.28 2.57
C PRO A 52 -1.29 19.62 2.11
N THR A 53 -0.15 20.12 2.58
CA THR A 53 1.15 19.49 2.29
C THR A 53 1.32 18.16 3.03
N LEU A 54 0.95 18.06 4.31
CA LEU A 54 0.99 16.78 5.05
C LEU A 54 0.06 15.76 4.42
N GLU A 55 -1.15 16.20 4.06
CA GLU A 55 -2.12 15.37 3.38
C GLU A 55 -1.60 14.85 2.03
N PHE A 56 -0.87 15.68 1.27
CA PHE A 56 -0.22 15.22 0.05
C PHE A 56 0.79 14.10 0.30
N TYR A 57 1.63 14.21 1.34
CA TYR A 57 2.56 13.13 1.67
C TYR A 57 1.82 11.86 2.10
N ALA A 58 0.76 11.98 2.90
CA ALA A 58 -0.04 10.83 3.33
C ALA A 58 -0.75 10.15 2.14
N LEU A 59 -1.42 10.92 1.27
CA LEU A 59 -2.09 10.42 0.07
C LEU A 59 -1.13 9.72 -0.89
N VAL A 60 0.04 10.32 -1.15
CA VAL A 60 1.05 9.69 -2.03
C VAL A 60 1.60 8.41 -1.39
N SER A 61 1.77 8.39 -0.06
CA SER A 61 2.20 7.19 0.68
C SER A 61 1.19 6.06 0.56
N GLN A 62 -0.11 6.36 0.65
CA GLN A 62 -1.18 5.40 0.43
C GLN A 62 -1.24 4.95 -1.04
N GLU A 63 -1.19 5.88 -1.99
CA GLU A 63 -1.22 5.56 -3.42
C GLU A 63 -0.03 4.71 -3.87
N LEU A 64 1.13 4.85 -3.22
CA LEU A 64 2.29 3.99 -3.47
C LEU A 64 2.06 2.54 -3.04
N GLN A 65 1.07 2.25 -2.20
CA GLN A 65 0.72 0.90 -1.73
C GLN A 65 -0.29 0.19 -2.63
N ARG A 66 -0.76 0.82 -3.70
CA ARG A 66 -1.72 0.21 -4.63
C ARG A 66 -1.16 -1.07 -5.27
N ALA A 67 -1.98 -2.11 -5.31
CA ALA A 67 -1.64 -3.41 -5.87
C ALA A 67 -1.42 -3.36 -7.39
N ASP A 68 -2.10 -2.46 -8.11
CA ASP A 68 -1.96 -2.33 -9.57
C ASP A 68 -0.63 -1.69 -10.02
N LEU A 69 0.21 -1.25 -9.08
CA LEU A 69 1.56 -0.77 -9.35
C LEU A 69 2.59 -1.90 -9.44
N ASP A 70 2.23 -3.12 -9.05
CA ASP A 70 3.11 -4.31 -9.03
C ASP A 70 4.42 -4.09 -8.26
N LEU A 71 4.39 -3.25 -7.21
CA LEU A 71 5.58 -2.90 -6.42
C LEU A 71 5.82 -3.86 -5.26
N TRP A 72 4.75 -4.35 -4.64
CA TRP A 72 4.82 -5.02 -3.35
C TRP A 72 4.44 -6.48 -3.43
N HIS A 73 5.02 -7.30 -2.56
CA HIS A 73 4.59 -8.68 -2.40
C HIS A 73 3.15 -8.76 -1.94
N GLY A 74 2.37 -9.65 -2.55
CA GLY A 74 0.93 -9.69 -2.33
C GLY A 74 0.13 -8.69 -3.17
N SER A 75 0.76 -8.00 -4.14
CA SER A 75 0.06 -7.27 -5.22
C SER A 75 -0.73 -8.20 -6.16
N GLU A 76 -1.09 -9.40 -5.71
CA GLU A 76 -1.69 -10.49 -6.46
C GLU A 76 -3.10 -10.10 -6.94
N ASN A 77 -3.17 -9.25 -7.96
CA ASN A 77 -4.13 -9.37 -9.03
C ASN A 77 -3.74 -10.63 -9.83
N PHE A 78 -3.83 -11.81 -9.22
CA PHE A 78 -3.63 -13.08 -9.93
C PHE A 78 -4.84 -13.38 -10.81
N LYS A 79 -5.09 -12.50 -11.77
CA LYS A 79 -5.70 -12.81 -13.06
C LYS A 79 -4.96 -11.96 -14.09
N GLN A 80 -3.84 -12.48 -14.56
CA GLN A 80 -3.68 -12.47 -16.02
C GLN A 80 -5.03 -12.94 -16.56
N LYS A 81 -5.78 -12.08 -17.26
CA LYS A 81 -6.94 -12.55 -18.02
C LYS A 81 -6.44 -13.79 -18.76
N PRO A 82 -6.97 -15.00 -18.50
CA PRO A 82 -6.62 -16.12 -19.33
C PRO A 82 -7.06 -15.70 -20.73
N THR A 83 -6.10 -15.43 -21.60
CA THR A 83 -6.36 -15.33 -23.02
C THR A 83 -7.07 -16.63 -23.37
N SER A 84 -8.32 -16.50 -23.78
CA SER A 84 -9.23 -17.58 -24.15
C SER A 84 -8.55 -18.53 -25.13
N PHE A 85 -7.89 -19.55 -24.61
CA PHE A 85 -7.34 -20.66 -25.38
C PHE A 85 -7.16 -21.87 -24.48
N ALA A 86 -8.26 -22.34 -23.90
CA ALA A 86 -8.37 -23.71 -23.42
C ALA A 86 -9.82 -24.12 -23.64
N GLY A 87 -10.00 -25.06 -24.56
CA GLY A 87 -11.28 -25.56 -25.02
C GLY A 87 -12.14 -26.11 -23.87
N GLU A 88 -13.44 -25.91 -24.06
CA GLU A 88 -14.54 -26.78 -23.64
C GLU A 88 -14.11 -28.04 -22.85
N ILE A 89 -14.10 -27.91 -21.52
CA ILE A 89 -14.12 -29.08 -20.63
C ILE A 89 -15.60 -29.37 -20.36
N VAL A 90 -16.12 -30.32 -21.14
CA VAL A 90 -17.39 -30.99 -20.89
C VAL A 90 -17.41 -31.50 -19.45
N LYS A 91 -18.34 -30.98 -18.66
CA LYS A 91 -18.57 -31.40 -17.27
C LYS A 91 -19.35 -32.71 -17.30
N SER A 92 -18.67 -33.85 -17.17
CA SER A 92 -19.35 -35.13 -16.90
C SER A 92 -19.69 -35.22 -15.42
N GLN A 93 -20.97 -35.45 -15.13
CA GLN A 93 -21.53 -35.59 -13.80
C GLN A 93 -21.45 -37.07 -13.39
N PRO A 94 -20.88 -37.43 -12.23
CA PRO A 94 -20.97 -38.79 -11.73
C PRO A 94 -22.32 -39.02 -11.02
N PRO A 95 -22.85 -40.25 -11.03
CA PRO A 95 -24.22 -40.55 -10.62
C PRO A 95 -24.39 -40.46 -9.11
N VAL A 96 -25.59 -40.05 -8.72
CA VAL A 96 -26.11 -40.07 -7.34
C VAL A 96 -26.25 -41.53 -6.90
N VAL A 97 -25.55 -41.90 -5.82
CA VAL A 97 -25.86 -43.10 -5.04
C VAL A 97 -26.11 -42.67 -3.60
N THR A 98 -27.34 -42.87 -3.17
CA THR A 98 -27.80 -42.66 -1.79
C THR A 98 -27.32 -43.81 -0.91
N ASP A 99 -26.68 -43.52 0.21
CA ASP A 99 -26.70 -44.45 1.35
C ASP A 99 -26.82 -43.70 2.69
N ARG A 100 -27.71 -44.22 3.53
CA ARG A 100 -28.15 -43.67 4.82
C ARG A 100 -27.29 -44.27 5.93
N SER A 101 -26.31 -43.56 6.47
CA SER A 101 -25.66 -43.96 7.75
C SER A 101 -24.66 -42.96 8.37
N SER A 102 -24.85 -41.64 8.28
CA SER A 102 -23.91 -40.67 8.92
C SER A 102 -24.52 -39.68 9.94
N ASP A 103 -25.82 -39.80 10.24
CA ASP A 103 -26.55 -38.79 11.03
C ASP A 103 -26.41 -38.91 12.57
N ALA A 104 -25.53 -39.81 13.04
CA ALA A 104 -25.22 -39.97 14.48
C ALA A 104 -23.94 -39.23 14.89
N ALA A 105 -22.95 -39.11 14.00
CA ALA A 105 -21.68 -38.42 14.29
C ALA A 105 -21.85 -36.88 14.36
N ALA A 106 -22.78 -36.33 13.57
CA ALA A 106 -23.05 -34.89 13.54
C ALA A 106 -23.73 -34.37 14.82
N ARG A 107 -24.53 -35.20 15.50
CA ARG A 107 -25.28 -34.82 16.73
C ARG A 107 -24.40 -34.81 17.98
N LEU A 108 -23.37 -35.65 18.04
CA LEU A 108 -22.43 -35.65 19.17
C LEU A 108 -21.46 -34.47 19.09
N ALA A 109 -21.09 -34.04 17.87
CA ALA A 109 -20.21 -32.90 17.64
C ALA A 109 -20.85 -31.54 17.99
N SER A 110 -22.19 -31.41 17.90
CA SER A 110 -22.88 -30.17 18.31
C SER A 110 -23.00 -30.03 19.83
N SER A 111 -23.10 -31.14 20.57
CA SER A 111 -23.31 -31.11 22.02
C SER A 111 -22.06 -30.79 22.85
N VAL A 112 -20.86 -30.86 22.25
CA VAL A 112 -19.60 -30.49 22.91
C VAL A 112 -19.23 -29.01 22.66
N ARG A 113 -19.79 -28.40 21.61
CA ARG A 113 -19.49 -27.01 21.21
C ARG A 113 -20.19 -25.96 22.09
N ASP A 114 -21.36 -26.29 22.63
CA ASP A 114 -22.12 -25.38 23.52
C ASP A 114 -21.60 -25.34 24.96
N ALA A 115 -20.71 -26.25 25.36
CA ALA A 115 -20.24 -26.37 26.75
C ALA A 115 -18.90 -25.66 27.04
N LEU A 116 -18.29 -24.97 26.06
CA LEU A 116 -16.97 -24.34 26.21
C LEU A 116 -16.94 -22.82 25.98
N ASN A 117 -18.09 -22.14 25.91
CA ASN A 117 -18.13 -20.67 25.93
C ASN A 117 -17.99 -20.13 27.36
N LEU A 118 -16.79 -20.24 27.93
CA LEU A 118 -16.37 -19.50 29.10
C LEU A 118 -15.13 -18.66 28.74
N ASP A 119 -15.31 -17.34 28.79
CA ASP A 119 -14.28 -16.29 28.81
C ASP A 119 -13.33 -16.17 27.60
N GLU A 120 -13.88 -15.93 26.40
CA GLU A 120 -13.09 -15.34 25.30
C GLU A 120 -13.01 -13.82 25.53
N GLU A 121 -11.83 -13.35 25.92
CA GLU A 121 -11.52 -11.93 26.15
C GLU A 121 -12.00 -11.03 25.00
N ARG A 122 -12.73 -10.00 25.39
CA ARG A 122 -13.19 -8.88 24.58
C ARG A 122 -12.01 -8.20 23.91
N SER A 123 -11.75 -8.57 22.66
CA SER A 123 -10.89 -7.81 21.75
C SER A 123 -11.46 -6.38 21.65
N PRO A 124 -10.64 -5.32 21.75
CA PRO A 124 -11.18 -3.97 21.65
C PRO A 124 -11.66 -3.73 20.22
N GLU A 125 -12.96 -3.51 20.05
CA GLU A 125 -13.55 -2.97 18.83
C GLU A 125 -12.86 -1.63 18.52
N PRO A 126 -12.42 -1.39 17.27
CA PRO A 126 -11.80 -0.13 16.89
C PRO A 126 -12.80 1.01 17.12
N SER A 127 -12.40 1.96 17.97
CA SER A 127 -13.19 3.15 18.30
C SER A 127 -13.54 3.94 17.04
N ASP A 128 -14.76 4.50 16.99
CA ASP A 128 -15.27 5.35 15.91
C ASP A 128 -14.37 6.55 15.51
N LEU A 129 -13.32 6.85 16.29
CA LEU A 129 -12.28 7.82 15.95
C LEU A 129 -11.44 7.44 14.71
N GLU A 130 -11.31 6.16 14.36
CA GLU A 130 -10.51 5.75 13.18
C GLU A 130 -11.23 6.05 11.86
N LYS A 131 -12.56 6.17 11.88
CA LYS A 131 -13.36 6.49 10.68
C LYS A 131 -13.30 7.96 10.29
N GLU A 132 -13.08 8.86 11.24
CA GLU A 132 -13.08 10.31 10.98
C GLU A 132 -11.73 10.84 10.46
N THR A 133 -10.66 10.04 10.53
CA THR A 133 -9.32 10.42 10.04
C THR A 133 -8.94 9.77 8.72
N SER A 134 -9.82 8.94 8.12
CA SER A 134 -9.53 8.31 6.83
C SER A 134 -9.53 9.35 5.73
N ILE A 135 -8.35 9.63 5.19
CA ILE A 135 -8.20 10.50 4.03
C ILE A 135 -8.95 9.84 2.86
N PRO A 136 -9.86 10.56 2.17
CA PRO A 136 -10.61 9.99 1.06
C PRO A 136 -9.64 9.52 -0.02
N SER A 137 -9.69 8.22 -0.32
CA SER A 137 -8.83 7.62 -1.34
C SER A 137 -9.11 8.28 -2.71
N PRO A 138 -8.08 8.74 -3.43
CA PRO A 138 -8.23 9.27 -4.78
C PRO A 138 -8.59 8.20 -5.81
N ALA A 139 -8.42 6.91 -5.46
CA ALA A 139 -8.70 5.77 -6.31
C ALA A 139 -9.72 4.85 -5.61
N PRO A 140 -11.02 5.12 -5.77
CA PRO A 140 -12.07 4.47 -4.97
C PRO A 140 -12.22 2.96 -5.24
N ASP A 141 -11.71 2.47 -6.37
CA ASP A 141 -11.69 1.07 -6.78
C ASP A 141 -10.31 0.41 -6.63
N ALA A 142 -9.32 1.14 -6.12
CA ALA A 142 -7.98 0.59 -5.97
C ALA A 142 -7.88 -0.36 -4.76
N THR A 143 -7.29 -1.52 -4.99
CA THR A 143 -6.84 -2.42 -3.94
C THR A 143 -5.48 -1.97 -3.43
N TYR A 144 -5.32 -1.89 -2.11
CA TYR A 144 -4.05 -1.56 -1.45
C TYR A 144 -3.44 -2.81 -0.83
N VAL A 145 -2.12 -2.93 -0.93
CA VAL A 145 -1.37 -4.04 -0.34
C VAL A 145 -1.06 -3.72 1.11
N THR A 146 -1.39 -4.64 2.01
CA THR A 146 -1.02 -4.57 3.42
C THR A 146 -0.38 -5.90 3.82
N TRP A 147 0.68 -5.86 4.62
CA TRP A 147 1.35 -7.08 5.09
C TRP A 147 1.73 -6.93 6.57
N PRO A 148 1.46 -7.93 7.45
CA PRO A 148 1.61 -7.79 8.91
C PRO A 148 3.00 -7.34 9.41
N CYS A 149 4.08 -7.80 8.78
CA CYS A 149 5.45 -7.38 9.09
C CYS A 149 6.04 -6.34 8.11
N GLY A 150 5.17 -5.61 7.40
CA GLY A 150 5.56 -4.57 6.45
C GLY A 150 5.74 -5.07 5.02
N LEU A 151 5.81 -4.11 4.11
CA LEU A 151 5.87 -4.33 2.67
C LEU A 151 7.25 -4.84 2.26
N PHE A 152 7.23 -5.84 1.38
CA PHE A 152 8.39 -6.36 0.69
C PHE A 152 8.28 -6.05 -0.79
N PRO A 153 9.38 -5.72 -1.50
CA PRO A 153 9.34 -5.57 -2.95
C PRO A 153 8.84 -6.86 -3.64
N GLN A 154 8.00 -6.74 -4.66
CA GLN A 154 7.56 -7.87 -5.46
C GLN A 154 8.74 -8.47 -6.23
N ALA A 155 8.91 -9.79 -6.13
CA ALA A 155 9.90 -10.49 -6.92
C ALA A 155 9.52 -10.45 -8.40
N ILE A 156 10.42 -9.98 -9.26
CA ILE A 156 10.20 -9.93 -10.71
C ILE A 156 10.83 -11.17 -11.34
N GLY A 157 10.01 -11.95 -12.05
CA GLY A 157 10.49 -13.14 -12.77
C GLY A 157 11.55 -12.81 -13.82
N ARG A 158 12.49 -13.73 -14.04
CA ARG A 158 13.63 -13.57 -14.97
C ARG A 158 13.22 -13.22 -16.41
N ASN A 159 12.02 -13.62 -16.82
CA ASN A 159 11.47 -13.43 -18.17
C ASN A 159 10.42 -12.31 -18.24
N ALA A 160 10.34 -11.43 -17.23
CA ALA A 160 9.37 -10.34 -17.23
C ALA A 160 9.64 -9.34 -18.37
N ARG A 161 8.57 -8.81 -18.97
CA ARG A 161 8.66 -7.88 -20.11
C ARG A 161 9.47 -6.64 -19.73
N ALA A 162 10.33 -6.17 -20.66
CA ALA A 162 11.17 -4.99 -20.44
C ALA A 162 10.35 -3.73 -20.09
N SER A 163 9.17 -3.55 -20.70
CA SER A 163 8.26 -2.44 -20.40
C SER A 163 7.75 -2.47 -18.96
N HIS A 164 7.46 -3.66 -18.44
CA HIS A 164 7.05 -3.85 -17.05
C HIS A 164 8.20 -3.52 -16.09
N LEU A 165 9.40 -4.04 -16.34
CA LEU A 165 10.60 -3.69 -15.57
C LEU A 165 10.86 -2.18 -15.54
N SER A 166 10.76 -1.52 -16.70
CA SER A 166 10.97 -0.08 -16.80
C SER A 166 9.97 0.71 -15.95
N ARG A 167 8.70 0.27 -15.93
CA ARG A 167 7.64 0.88 -15.11
C ARG A 167 7.91 0.70 -13.61
N VAL A 168 8.19 -0.54 -13.18
CA VAL A 168 8.48 -0.84 -11.76
C VAL A 168 9.74 -0.10 -11.30
N LYS A 169 10.82 -0.11 -12.10
CA LYS A 169 12.04 0.66 -11.81
C LYS A 169 11.78 2.17 -11.71
N ALA A 170 10.92 2.72 -12.59
CA ALA A 170 10.57 4.13 -12.54
C ALA A 170 9.83 4.48 -11.24
N LYS A 171 8.91 3.63 -10.80
CA LYS A 171 8.17 3.79 -9.54
C LYS A 171 9.08 3.70 -8.32
N PHE A 172 10.01 2.75 -8.27
CA PHE A 172 11.00 2.69 -7.17
C PHE A 172 11.94 3.92 -7.16
N ARG A 173 12.35 4.43 -8.32
CA ARG A 173 13.10 5.70 -8.39
C ARG A 173 12.29 6.88 -7.86
N PHE A 174 11.00 6.93 -8.19
CA PHE A 174 10.08 7.92 -7.67
C PHE A 174 9.94 7.81 -6.15
N LEU A 175 9.70 6.60 -5.62
CA LEU A 175 9.63 6.32 -4.18
C LEU A 175 10.88 6.83 -3.45
N GLY A 176 12.08 6.54 -3.97
CA GLY A 176 13.33 7.03 -3.38
C GLY A 176 13.42 8.56 -3.35
N LYS A 177 13.06 9.24 -4.45
CA LYS A 177 13.00 10.71 -4.50
C LYS A 177 11.98 11.28 -3.51
N PHE A 178 10.81 10.65 -3.44
CA PHE A 178 9.72 11.05 -2.54
C PHE A 178 10.12 10.94 -1.08
N MET A 179 10.69 9.80 -0.66
CA MET A 179 11.19 9.58 0.70
C MET A 179 12.34 10.54 1.03
N ALA A 180 13.31 10.72 0.12
CA ALA A 180 14.42 11.65 0.34
C ALA A 180 13.93 13.09 0.51
N LYS A 181 12.95 13.51 -0.31
CA LYS A 181 12.35 14.84 -0.21
C LYS A 181 11.55 15.01 1.08
N ALA A 182 10.83 13.98 1.52
CA ALA A 182 10.14 13.99 2.81
C ALA A 182 11.11 14.17 3.99
N VAL A 183 12.22 13.42 4.00
CA VAL A 183 13.27 13.57 5.03
C VAL A 183 13.85 14.98 5.00
N MET A 184 14.17 15.51 3.81
CA MET A 184 14.70 16.87 3.66
C MET A 184 13.73 17.95 4.20
N ASP A 185 12.44 17.76 3.98
CA ASP A 185 11.39 18.68 4.41
C ASP A 185 10.89 18.41 5.84
N SER A 186 11.51 17.46 6.56
CA SER A 186 11.10 17.01 7.89
C SER A 186 9.63 16.56 7.94
N ARG A 187 9.22 15.77 6.94
CA ARG A 187 7.87 15.20 6.81
C ARG A 187 7.90 13.69 7.01
N MET A 188 6.86 13.18 7.66
CA MET A 188 6.64 11.74 7.81
C MET A 188 6.04 11.17 6.52
N VAL A 189 6.40 9.93 6.22
CA VAL A 189 5.91 9.14 5.08
C VAL A 189 5.47 7.81 5.64
N ASP A 190 4.17 7.56 5.56
CA ASP A 190 3.53 6.40 6.18
C ASP A 190 3.50 5.23 5.20
N ILE A 191 4.69 4.77 4.82
CA ILE A 191 4.85 3.56 4.00
C ILE A 191 5.39 2.47 4.94
N PRO A 192 4.60 1.44 5.28
CA PRO A 192 5.01 0.43 6.24
C PRO A 192 6.00 -0.55 5.60
N LEU A 193 7.22 -0.12 5.28
CA LEU A 193 8.24 -1.00 4.73
C LEU A 193 8.69 -2.03 5.77
N SER A 194 9.00 -3.24 5.32
CA SER A 194 9.59 -4.25 6.20
C SER A 194 10.89 -3.73 6.84
N VAL A 195 11.16 -4.15 8.08
CA VAL A 195 12.38 -3.78 8.81
C VAL A 195 13.64 -4.10 8.00
N THR A 196 13.63 -5.25 7.31
CA THR A 196 14.70 -5.68 6.41
C THR A 196 14.96 -4.66 5.30
N MET A 197 13.90 -4.12 4.68
CA MET A 197 14.02 -3.12 3.62
C MET A 197 14.53 -1.77 4.16
N TYR A 198 14.08 -1.35 5.34
CA TYR A 198 14.63 -0.15 5.98
C TYR A 198 16.12 -0.28 6.27
N ARG A 199 16.53 -1.39 6.90
CA ARG A 199 17.95 -1.69 7.19
C ARG A 199 18.79 -1.71 5.93
N TRP A 200 18.28 -2.35 4.87
CA TRP A 200 18.93 -2.32 3.57
C TRP A 200 19.09 -0.90 3.02
N ALA A 201 18.07 -0.05 3.14
CA ALA A 201 18.10 1.34 2.66
C ALA A 201 19.12 2.23 3.40
N VAL A 202 19.42 1.95 4.68
CA VAL A 202 20.49 2.62 5.45
C VAL A 202 21.85 1.92 5.37
N SER A 203 22.02 0.98 4.42
CA SER A 203 23.26 0.22 4.22
C SER A 203 23.67 -0.63 5.42
N GLU A 204 22.71 -1.12 6.21
CA GLU A 204 22.94 -2.10 7.27
C GLU A 204 22.80 -3.53 6.71
N ASP A 205 23.69 -3.87 5.78
CA ASP A 205 23.73 -5.16 5.07
C ASP A 205 24.09 -6.36 5.95
N ARG A 206 24.71 -6.12 7.11
CA ARG A 206 25.06 -7.14 8.13
C ARG A 206 23.88 -8.01 8.59
N TRP A 207 22.65 -7.54 8.43
CA TRP A 207 21.43 -8.26 8.81
C TRP A 207 20.82 -9.09 7.68
N LEU A 208 21.40 -9.02 6.48
CA LEU A 208 20.92 -9.74 5.29
C LEU A 208 21.75 -11.00 5.00
N SER A 209 22.92 -11.13 5.61
CA SER A 209 23.68 -12.38 5.59
C SER A 209 23.01 -13.41 6.50
N LEU A 210 22.41 -14.43 5.90
CA LEU A 210 22.01 -15.68 6.54
C LEU A 210 23.25 -16.54 6.87
#